data_AF-A0A2S9G8G7-F1
#
_entry.id   AF-A0A2S9G8G7-F1
#
_cell.length_a   1.000
_cell.length_b   1.000
_cell.length_c   1.000
_cell.angle_alpha   90.00
_cell.angle_beta   90.00
_cell.angle_gamma   90.00
#
_symmetry.space_group_name_H-M   'P 1'
#
loop_
_entity.id
_entity.type
_entity.pdbx_description
1 polymer ?
#
loop_
_entity_poly.entity_id
_entity_poly.type
_entity_poly.pdbx_seq_one_letter_code
_entity_poly.pdbx_strand_id
1 'polypeptide(L)'
;GVWTLGDDDAMLDIVTSANVACGFHAGDPASLRRVCQSAAERGVRIGAQVSYRDLAGFGRRFIDVSSEDLTADVMYQIGALSAL
;
A
#
# COMPACT_ATOMS: atom_id res chain seq x y z
N GLY A 1 -11.97 -2.23 2.98
CA GLY A 1 -13.04 -1.65 3.83
C GLY A 1 -13.69 -0.52 3.06
N VAL A 2 -14.91 -0.10 3.41
CA VAL A 2 -15.70 0.90 2.63
C VAL A 2 -15.19 2.35 2.81
N TRP A 3 -13.95 2.52 3.23
CA TRP A 3 -13.37 3.81 3.57
C TRP A 3 -12.54 4.31 2.40
N THR A 4 -13.05 5.31 1.68
CA THR A 4 -12.24 6.12 0.77
C THR A 4 -11.46 7.11 1.62
N LEU A 5 -10.14 7.07 1.54
CA LEU A 5 -9.25 7.96 2.28
C LEU A 5 -8.44 8.78 1.28
N GLY A 6 -8.66 10.09 1.28
CA GLY A 6 -8.00 10.99 0.33
C GLY A 6 -8.60 10.95 -1.08
N ASP A 7 -7.96 11.68 -1.98
CA ASP A 7 -8.29 11.75 -3.40
C ASP A 7 -7.05 11.32 -4.19
N ASP A 8 -6.92 10.01 -4.39
CA ASP A 8 -5.74 9.42 -5.03
C ASP A 8 -5.56 9.95 -6.46
N ASP A 9 -6.64 10.11 -7.23
CA ASP A 9 -6.55 10.56 -8.62
C ASP A 9 -6.03 12.00 -8.70
N ALA A 10 -6.53 12.91 -7.86
CA ALA A 10 -6.02 14.28 -7.79
C ALA A 10 -4.54 14.33 -7.36
N MET A 11 -4.13 13.44 -6.46
CA MET A 11 -2.73 13.35 -6.03
C MET A 11 -1.82 12.79 -7.13
N LEU A 12 -2.29 11.80 -7.88
CA LEU A 12 -1.54 11.17 -8.97
C LEU A 12 -1.26 12.14 -10.13
N ASP A 13 -2.08 13.18 -10.30
CA ASP A 13 -1.86 14.21 -11.32
C ASP A 13 -0.67 15.15 -11.01
N ILE A 14 -0.19 15.20 -9.76
CA ILE A 14 0.84 16.16 -9.31
C ILE A 14 2.13 15.52 -8.79
N VAL A 15 2.18 14.20 -8.65
CA VAL A 15 3.36 13.48 -8.15
C VAL A 15 4.08 12.72 -9.25
N THR A 16 5.37 12.44 -9.05
CA THR A 16 6.14 11.56 -9.96
C THR A 16 6.29 10.13 -9.42
N SER A 17 5.91 9.92 -8.16
CA SER A 17 5.92 8.62 -7.51
C SER A 17 4.85 8.55 -6.42
N ALA A 18 4.22 7.39 -6.25
CA ALA A 18 3.22 7.13 -5.23
C ALA A 18 3.62 5.90 -4.40
N ASN A 19 3.57 6.05 -3.07
CA ASN A 19 3.73 4.94 -2.14
C ASN A 19 2.35 4.32 -1.89
N VAL A 20 2.11 3.16 -2.47
CA VAL A 20 0.80 2.49 -2.45
C VAL A 20 0.77 1.47 -1.32
N ALA A 21 -0.28 1.52 -0.49
CA ALA A 21 -0.47 0.58 0.61
C ALA A 21 -0.51 -0.88 0.13
N CYS A 22 -0.14 -1.83 1.00
CA CYS A 22 0.00 -3.25 0.64
C CYS A 22 -0.97 -4.18 1.39
N GLY A 23 -2.07 -3.65 1.94
CA GLY A 23 -3.16 -4.44 2.52
C GLY A 23 -3.10 -4.67 4.03
N PHE A 24 -2.01 -4.28 4.71
CA PHE A 24 -1.86 -4.54 6.14
C PHE A 24 -2.34 -3.39 7.02
N HIS A 25 -1.89 -2.16 6.78
CA HIS A 25 -2.43 -0.97 7.45
C HIS A 25 -3.62 -0.35 6.72
N ALA A 26 -3.71 -0.55 5.41
CA ALA A 26 -4.72 0.02 4.52
C ALA A 26 -4.71 -0.69 3.16
N GLY A 27 -5.75 -0.43 2.37
CA GLY A 27 -5.92 -0.99 1.03
C GLY A 27 -6.56 -2.37 1.03
N ASP A 28 -7.42 -2.62 0.04
CA ASP A 28 -7.91 -3.95 -0.32
C ASP A 28 -7.50 -4.26 -1.77
N PRO A 29 -7.42 -5.53 -2.18
CA PRO A 29 -6.85 -5.89 -3.50
C PRO A 29 -7.51 -5.18 -4.69
N ALA A 30 -8.82 -5.00 -4.66
CA ALA A 30 -9.54 -4.34 -5.76
C ALA A 30 -9.20 -2.86 -5.81
N SER A 31 -9.14 -2.18 -4.66
CA SER A 31 -8.76 -0.77 -4.57
C SER A 31 -7.29 -0.55 -4.95
N LEU A 32 -6.38 -1.39 -4.47
CA LEU A 32 -4.95 -1.31 -4.81
C LEU A 32 -4.72 -1.50 -6.31
N ARG A 33 -5.41 -2.47 -6.94
CA ARG A 33 -5.33 -2.67 -8.40
C ARG A 33 -5.74 -1.42 -9.17
N ARG A 34 -6.85 -0.77 -8.79
CA ARG A 34 -7.32 0.46 -9.44
C ARG A 34 -6.30 1.59 -9.31
N VAL A 35 -5.75 1.80 -8.11
CA VAL A 35 -4.73 2.84 -7.86
C VAL A 35 -3.46 2.57 -8.65
N CYS A 36 -2.96 1.33 -8.66
CA CYS A 36 -1.79 0.94 -9.47
C CYS A 36 -2.03 1.20 -10.96
N GLN A 37 -3.21 0.84 -11.48
CA GLN A 37 -3.56 1.11 -12.87
C GLN A 37 -3.60 2.62 -13.17
N SER A 38 -4.27 3.41 -12.32
CA SER A 38 -4.38 4.87 -12.46
C SER A 38 -3.00 5.55 -12.43
N ALA A 39 -2.10 5.09 -11.56
CA ALA A 39 -0.72 5.55 -11.47
C ALA A 39 0.09 5.20 -12.72
N ALA A 40 -0.03 3.96 -13.21
CA ALA A 40 0.66 3.50 -14.42
C ALA A 40 0.23 4.28 -15.67
N GLU A 41 -1.07 4.54 -15.83
CA GLU A 41 -1.63 5.34 -16.93
C GLU A 41 -1.08 6.78 -16.97
N ARG A 42 -0.72 7.33 -15.80
CA ARG A 42 -0.13 8.68 -15.64
C ARG A 42 1.41 8.68 -15.66
N GLY A 43 2.04 7.52 -15.80
CA GLY A 43 3.51 7.40 -15.74
C GLY A 43 4.08 7.68 -14.34
N VAL A 44 3.28 7.56 -13.28
CA VAL A 44 3.71 7.71 -11.89
C VAL A 44 4.42 6.42 -11.44
N ARG A 45 5.61 6.56 -10.84
CA ARG A 45 6.34 5.41 -10.29
C ARG A 45 5.65 4.86 -9.05
N ILE A 46 5.36 3.56 -9.03
CA ILE A 46 4.70 2.89 -7.91
C ILE A 46 5.77 2.34 -6.96
N GLY A 47 5.66 2.67 -5.67
CA GLY A 47 6.45 2.10 -4.58
C GLY A 47 5.55 1.38 -3.57
N ALA A 48 6.06 0.30 -2.97
CA ALA A 48 5.33 -0.43 -1.93
C ALA A 48 5.41 0.29 -0.58
N GLN A 49 4.26 0.64 0.00
CA GLN A 49 4.15 1.14 1.36
C GLN A 49 3.79 0.00 2.32
N VAL A 50 4.84 -0.69 2.76
CA VAL A 50 4.73 -1.78 3.74
C VAL A 50 4.45 -1.23 5.14
N SER A 51 3.87 -2.09 5.98
CA SER A 51 3.47 -1.72 7.34
C SER A 51 3.37 -2.96 8.24
N TYR A 52 3.27 -2.74 9.55
CA TYR A 52 2.78 -3.78 10.46
C TYR A 52 1.38 -4.24 10.06
N ARG A 53 1.05 -5.49 10.38
CA ARG A 53 -0.29 -6.09 10.22
C ARG A 53 -1.28 -5.49 11.23
N ASP A 54 -1.60 -4.22 11.05
CA ASP A 54 -2.42 -3.44 11.97
C ASP A 54 -3.40 -2.52 11.24
N LEU A 55 -4.44 -3.11 10.67
CA LEU A 55 -5.48 -2.35 9.97
C LEU A 55 -6.24 -1.42 10.94
N ALA A 56 -6.51 -1.87 12.16
CA ALA A 56 -7.27 -1.11 13.14
C ALA A 56 -6.51 0.12 13.67
N GLY A 57 -5.19 0.01 13.86
CA GLY A 57 -4.32 1.12 14.23
C GLY A 57 -3.68 1.84 13.05
N PHE A 58 -4.10 1.52 11.82
CA PHE A 58 -3.56 2.09 10.57
C PHE A 58 -2.03 1.96 10.48
N GLY A 59 -1.46 0.88 11.02
CA GLY A 59 -0.01 0.64 11.03
C GLY A 59 0.77 1.62 11.89
N ARG A 60 0.12 2.45 12.72
CA ARG A 60 0.76 3.53 13.51
C ARG A 60 1.15 3.11 14.93
N ARG A 61 0.85 1.88 15.33
CA ARG A 61 1.25 1.33 16.63
C ARG A 61 2.55 0.55 16.47
N PHE A 62 3.42 0.66 17.46
CA PHE A 62 4.54 -0.24 17.58
C PHE A 62 4.01 -1.65 17.86
N ILE A 63 4.52 -2.63 17.11
CA ILE A 63 4.28 -4.04 17.34
C ILE A 63 5.64 -4.70 17.47
N ASP A 64 5.85 -5.38 18.59
CA ASP A 64 7.03 -6.20 18.79
C ASP A 64 6.89 -7.48 17.94
N VAL A 65 7.53 -7.47 16.79
CA VAL A 65 7.51 -8.56 15.79
C VAL A 65 8.93 -9.07 15.66
N SER A 66 9.08 -10.40 15.55
CA SER A 66 10.39 -11.00 15.30
C SER A 66 10.97 -10.50 13.97
N SER A 67 12.29 -10.46 13.85
CA SER A 67 12.95 -10.07 12.58
C SER A 67 12.56 -11.00 11.41
N GLU A 68 12.37 -12.28 11.70
CA GLU A 68 11.96 -13.30 10.73
C GLU A 68 10.54 -13.02 10.20
N ASP A 69 9.57 -12.83 11.09
CA ASP A 69 8.20 -12.54 10.71
C ASP A 69 8.08 -11.17 10.01
N LEU A 70 8.82 -10.16 10.49
CA LEU A 70 8.83 -8.84 9.88
C LEU A 70 9.38 -8.89 8.44
N THR A 71 10.43 -9.70 8.22
CA THR A 71 11.00 -9.91 6.88
C THR A 71 9.98 -10.59 5.96
N ALA A 72 9.31 -11.64 6.44
CA ALA A 72 8.29 -12.34 5.68
C ALA A 72 7.09 -11.44 5.35
N ASP A 73 6.62 -10.65 6.32
CA ASP A 73 5.51 -9.70 6.14
C ASP A 73 5.85 -8.59 5.14
N VAL A 74 7.10 -8.10 5.13
CA VAL A 74 7.58 -7.14 4.11
C VAL A 74 7.62 -7.78 2.73
N MET A 75 8.19 -8.97 2.59
CA MET A 75 8.24 -9.69 1.32
C MET A 75 6.84 -9.99 0.77
N TYR A 76 5.92 -10.43 1.64
CA TYR A 76 4.53 -10.70 1.28
C TYR A 76 3.85 -9.45 0.71
N GLN A 77 3.96 -8.31 1.41
CA GLN A 77 3.36 -7.05 0.99
C GLN A 77 3.92 -6.55 -0.36
N ILE A 78 5.24 -6.64 -0.55
CA ILE A 78 5.88 -6.26 -1.83
C ILE A 78 5.42 -7.18 -2.96
N GLY A 79 5.41 -8.50 -2.72
CA GLY A 79 4.99 -9.48 -3.72
C GLY A 79 3.52 -9.32 -4.10
N ALA A 80 2.65 -9.07 -3.12
CA ALA A 80 1.23 -8.82 -3.34
C ALA A 80 1.01 -7.59 -4.23
N LEU A 81 1.69 -6.46 -3.96
CA LEU A 81 1.58 -5.26 -4.78
C LEU A 81 2.18 -5.46 -6.18
N SER A 82 3.32 -6.17 -6.27
CA SER A 82 4.03 -6.42 -7.53
C SER A 82 3.25 -7.31 -8.52
N ALA A 83 2.26 -8.06 -8.03
CA ALA A 83 1.41 -8.93 -8.84
C ALA A 83 0.16 -8.21 -9.40
N LEU A 84 -0.12 -6.98 -9.00
CA LEU A 84 -1.31 -6.21 -9.40
C LEU A 84 -1.11 -5.46 -10.71
#